data_AF-A0A7S2YYY6-F1
#
_entry.id   AF-A0A7S2YYY6-F1
#
_cell.length_a   1.000
_cell.length_b   1.000
_cell.length_c   1.000
_cell.angle_alpha   90.00
_cell.angle_beta   90.00
_cell.angle_gamma   90.00
#
_symmetry.space_group_name_H-M   'P 1'
#
loop_
_entity.id
_entity.type
_entity.pdbx_description
1 polymer ?
#
loop_
_entity_poly.entity_id
_entity_poly.type
_entity_poly.pdbx_seq_one_letter_code
_entity_poly.pdbx_strand_id
1 'polypeptide(L)'
;VASFKAWAEEQYPQGITALVNNAGFAFKGSVFGAQEAQETLDVNYKGTREVTEQLLPLLKDGQGRIVVVGSMAGRSGIIKSADLLTRLQACQSDVELDCMLYGQFVQGIAAGTFSQEGWPKSMYGVSKLGLHLYCRLLAQRLVPRKIAVNVCCPGWCATDMSSNRGIKTAAQ
;
A
#
# COMPACT_ATOMS: atom_id res chain seq x y z
N VAL A 1 7.33 15.27 -0.45
CA VAL A 1 5.92 15.35 -0.91
C VAL A 1 5.38 16.78 -0.95
N ALA A 2 5.61 17.63 0.07
CA ALA A 2 5.07 19.01 0.10
C ALA A 2 5.41 19.87 -1.15
N SER A 3 6.65 19.84 -1.64
CA SER A 3 7.04 20.58 -2.85
C SER A 3 6.30 20.10 -4.10
N PHE A 4 6.01 18.79 -4.19
CA PHE A 4 5.24 18.23 -5.31
C PHE A 4 3.76 18.65 -5.24
N LYS A 5 3.18 18.70 -4.03
CA LYS A 5 1.82 19.22 -3.83
C LYS A 5 1.71 20.67 -4.31
N ALA A 6 2.61 21.54 -3.87
CA ALA A 6 2.60 22.95 -4.26
C ALA A 6 2.71 23.12 -5.78
N TRP A 7 3.62 22.36 -6.41
CA TRP A 7 3.72 22.31 -7.86
C TRP A 7 2.41 21.83 -8.52
N ALA A 8 1.78 20.78 -8.00
CA ALA A 8 0.53 20.27 -8.54
C ALA A 8 -0.63 21.26 -8.39
N GLU A 9 -0.70 21.99 -7.27
CA GLU A 9 -1.67 23.08 -7.05
C GLU A 9 -1.49 24.21 -8.05
N GLU A 10 -0.24 24.58 -8.35
CA GLU A 10 0.09 25.61 -9.34
C GLU A 10 -0.24 25.18 -10.78
N GLN A 11 0.13 23.96 -11.16
CA GLN A 11 -0.08 23.45 -12.53
C GLN A 11 -1.53 23.08 -12.80
N TYR A 12 -2.26 22.62 -11.79
CA TYR A 12 -3.64 22.16 -11.90
C TYR A 12 -4.54 22.92 -10.91
N PRO A 13 -4.74 24.24 -11.08
CA PRO A 13 -5.52 25.06 -10.15
C PRO A 13 -7.00 24.66 -10.12
N GLN A 14 -7.48 23.97 -11.16
CA GLN A 14 -8.82 23.41 -11.22
C GLN A 14 -8.94 22.04 -10.53
N GLY A 15 -7.83 21.46 -10.04
CA GLY A 15 -7.77 20.12 -9.48
C GLY A 15 -7.56 19.01 -10.52
N ILE A 16 -7.33 17.80 -10.01
CA ILE A 16 -7.05 16.58 -10.79
C ILE A 16 -8.22 15.60 -10.73
N THR A 17 -8.34 14.74 -11.75
CA THR A 17 -9.39 13.70 -11.82
C THR A 17 -8.87 12.30 -11.54
N ALA A 18 -7.55 12.08 -11.61
CA ALA A 18 -6.96 10.78 -11.42
C ALA A 18 -5.66 10.87 -10.62
N LEU A 19 -5.49 9.93 -9.68
CA LEU A 19 -4.24 9.65 -8.98
C LEU A 19 -3.91 8.17 -9.15
N VAL A 20 -2.72 7.86 -9.68
CA VAL A 20 -2.24 6.49 -9.82
C VAL A 20 -1.02 6.27 -8.94
N ASN A 21 -1.22 5.59 -7.81
CA ASN A 21 -0.14 5.18 -6.93
C ASN A 21 0.47 3.86 -7.44
N ASN A 22 1.41 3.99 -8.37
CA ASN A 22 2.14 2.86 -8.95
C ASN A 22 3.47 2.55 -8.24
N ALA A 23 4.09 3.57 -7.63
CA ALA A 23 5.42 3.44 -7.03
C ALA A 23 5.45 2.33 -5.97
N GLY A 24 6.51 1.52 -6.00
CA GLY A 24 6.76 0.48 -5.04
C GLY A 24 8.00 -0.32 -5.40
N PHE A 25 8.52 -1.06 -4.44
CA PHE A 25 9.70 -1.90 -4.62
C PHE A 25 9.58 -3.22 -3.83
N ALA A 26 10.49 -4.12 -4.14
CA ALA A 26 10.68 -5.37 -3.41
C ALA A 26 12.17 -5.70 -3.35
N PHE A 27 12.63 -6.19 -2.20
CA PHE A 27 13.95 -6.79 -2.11
C PHE A 27 14.05 -8.06 -2.97
N LYS A 28 15.24 -8.32 -3.51
CA LYS A 28 15.54 -9.54 -4.26
C LYS A 28 16.04 -10.65 -3.33
N GLY A 29 15.89 -11.90 -3.76
CA GLY A 29 16.41 -13.06 -3.03
C GLY A 29 15.65 -13.34 -1.73
N SER A 30 16.39 -13.79 -0.71
CA SER A 30 15.84 -14.26 0.58
C SER A 30 15.99 -13.24 1.70
N VAL A 31 16.17 -11.96 1.37
CA VAL A 31 16.31 -10.87 2.35
C VAL A 31 15.06 -10.81 3.23
N PHE A 32 15.27 -10.84 4.55
CA PHE A 32 14.20 -10.75 5.53
C PHE A 32 14.76 -10.25 6.86
N GLY A 33 14.42 -9.02 7.23
CA GLY A 33 14.87 -8.37 8.45
C GLY A 33 13.96 -7.20 8.80
N ALA A 34 14.05 -6.71 10.03
CA ALA A 34 13.16 -5.67 10.52
C ALA A 34 13.39 -4.34 9.79
N GLN A 35 14.65 -4.01 9.52
CA GLN A 35 15.01 -2.82 8.75
C GLN A 35 14.44 -2.91 7.32
N GLU A 36 14.61 -4.03 6.64
CA GLU A 36 14.10 -4.21 5.28
C GLU A 36 12.58 -4.26 5.23
N ALA A 37 11.93 -4.75 6.29
CA ALA A 37 10.48 -4.71 6.43
C ALA A 37 9.98 -3.26 6.58
N GLN A 38 10.65 -2.48 7.43
CA GLN A 38 10.41 -1.05 7.63
C GLN A 38 10.58 -0.29 6.30
N GLU A 39 11.71 -0.46 5.62
CA GLU A 39 11.98 0.18 4.32
C GLU A 39 10.92 -0.19 3.27
N THR A 40 10.55 -1.47 3.18
CA THR A 40 9.51 -1.94 2.27
C THR A 40 8.16 -1.26 2.56
N LEU A 41 7.78 -1.15 3.83
CA LEU A 41 6.55 -0.48 4.26
C LEU A 41 6.60 1.03 4.04
N ASP A 42 7.73 1.67 4.30
CA ASP A 42 7.92 3.11 4.15
C ASP A 42 7.67 3.55 2.70
N VAL A 43 8.19 2.82 1.72
CA VAL A 43 7.94 3.13 0.30
C VAL A 43 6.54 2.68 -0.13
N ASN A 44 6.23 1.39 0.05
CA ASN A 44 5.05 0.81 -0.59
C ASN A 44 3.76 1.28 0.06
N TYR A 45 3.74 1.38 1.39
CA TYR A 45 2.52 1.67 2.16
C TYR A 45 2.46 3.13 2.62
N LYS A 46 3.43 3.57 3.43
CA LYS A 46 3.40 4.93 4.00
C LYS A 46 3.60 6.00 2.95
N GLY A 47 4.54 5.84 2.03
CA GLY A 47 4.75 6.78 0.92
C GLY A 47 3.50 6.93 0.05
N THR A 48 2.84 5.83 -0.28
CA THR A 48 1.54 5.84 -0.99
C THR A 48 0.49 6.62 -0.22
N ARG A 49 0.34 6.35 1.09
CA ARG A 49 -0.60 7.07 1.94
C ARG A 49 -0.29 8.56 1.98
N GLU A 50 0.94 8.95 2.28
CA GLU A 50 1.35 10.36 2.39
C GLU A 50 1.14 11.15 1.10
N VAL A 51 1.51 10.56 -0.06
CA VAL A 51 1.23 11.18 -1.36
C VAL A 51 -0.27 11.34 -1.58
N THR A 52 -1.04 10.31 -1.26
CA THR A 52 -2.51 10.35 -1.41
C THR A 52 -3.10 11.44 -0.53
N GLU A 53 -2.83 11.46 0.78
CA GLU A 53 -3.36 12.45 1.72
C GLU A 53 -3.05 13.89 1.29
N GLN A 54 -1.83 14.13 0.82
CA GLN A 54 -1.40 15.46 0.38
C GLN A 54 -2.11 15.93 -0.89
N LEU A 55 -2.48 15.00 -1.78
CA LEU A 55 -3.16 15.30 -3.04
C LEU A 55 -4.69 15.18 -2.96
N LEU A 56 -5.25 14.65 -1.86
CA LEU A 56 -6.69 14.57 -1.66
C LEU A 56 -7.42 15.91 -1.88
N PRO A 57 -6.93 17.06 -1.37
CA PRO A 57 -7.60 18.35 -1.60
C PRO A 57 -7.70 18.73 -3.09
N LEU A 58 -6.78 18.25 -3.94
CA LEU A 58 -6.78 18.52 -5.37
C LEU A 58 -7.72 17.61 -6.17
N LEU A 59 -8.10 16.44 -5.65
CA LEU A 59 -8.99 15.54 -6.37
C LEU A 59 -10.40 16.14 -6.46
N LYS A 60 -10.97 16.13 -7.67
CA LYS A 60 -12.32 16.67 -7.91
C LYS A 60 -13.40 15.77 -7.32
N ASP A 61 -14.32 16.35 -6.56
CA ASP A 61 -15.50 15.65 -6.06
C ASP A 61 -16.39 15.16 -7.22
N GLY A 62 -16.95 13.96 -7.09
CA GLY A 62 -17.79 13.31 -8.11
C GLY A 62 -17.08 12.85 -9.38
N GLN A 63 -15.81 13.21 -9.59
CA GLN A 63 -15.04 12.87 -10.80
C GLN A 63 -13.70 12.18 -10.47
N GLY A 64 -13.20 12.35 -9.26
CA GLY A 64 -11.91 11.84 -8.82
C GLY A 64 -11.85 10.31 -8.76
N ARG A 65 -10.70 9.77 -9.17
CA ARG A 65 -10.39 8.34 -9.15
C ARG A 65 -8.99 8.12 -8.59
N ILE A 66 -8.88 7.22 -7.63
CA ILE A 66 -7.61 6.78 -7.08
C ILE A 66 -7.42 5.31 -7.45
N VAL A 67 -6.33 5.02 -8.15
CA VAL A 67 -5.92 3.66 -8.48
C VAL A 67 -4.61 3.37 -7.75
N VAL A 68 -4.60 2.32 -6.95
CA VAL A 68 -3.40 1.86 -6.25
C VAL A 68 -2.94 0.54 -6.84
N VAL A 69 -1.67 0.44 -7.20
CA VAL A 69 -1.06 -0.78 -7.72
C VAL A 69 -0.65 -1.66 -6.54
N GLY A 70 -1.56 -2.56 -6.17
CA GLY A 70 -1.40 -3.58 -5.14
C GLY A 70 -0.64 -4.80 -5.66
N SER A 71 -1.01 -5.98 -5.17
CA SER A 71 -0.48 -7.26 -5.66
C SER A 71 -1.34 -8.42 -5.20
N MET A 72 -1.41 -9.51 -5.98
CA MET A 72 -1.97 -10.78 -5.51
C MET A 72 -1.26 -11.32 -4.26
N ALA A 73 0.00 -10.93 -4.02
CA ALA A 73 0.74 -11.26 -2.80
C ALA A 73 0.19 -10.57 -1.55
N GLY A 74 -0.51 -9.45 -1.69
CA GLY A 74 -1.15 -8.72 -0.59
C GLY A 74 -2.57 -9.19 -0.26
N ARG A 75 -3.05 -10.29 -0.86
CA ARG A 75 -4.36 -10.84 -0.51
C ARG A 75 -4.39 -11.29 0.95
N SER A 76 -5.54 -11.13 1.61
CA SER A 76 -5.77 -11.54 3.01
C SER A 76 -5.33 -12.97 3.31
N GLY A 77 -5.44 -13.89 2.34
CA GLY A 77 -4.99 -15.27 2.48
C GLY A 77 -3.49 -15.48 2.70
N ILE A 78 -2.66 -14.41 2.64
CA ILE A 78 -1.27 -14.45 3.11
C ILE A 78 -1.19 -14.58 4.64
N ILE A 79 -2.19 -14.07 5.36
CA ILE A 79 -2.32 -14.23 6.82
C ILE A 79 -3.05 -15.54 7.09
N LYS A 80 -2.37 -16.49 7.73
CA LYS A 80 -2.95 -17.80 8.08
C LYS A 80 -3.59 -17.83 9.47
N SER A 81 -3.16 -16.94 10.37
CA SER A 81 -3.77 -16.76 11.68
C SER A 81 -5.12 -16.05 11.56
N ALA A 82 -6.21 -16.74 11.93
CA ALA A 82 -7.56 -16.18 11.93
C ALA A 82 -7.69 -14.98 12.88
N ASP A 83 -7.05 -15.04 14.05
CA ASP A 83 -7.01 -13.94 15.02
C ASP A 83 -6.36 -12.69 14.41
N LEU A 84 -5.14 -12.85 13.86
CA LEU A 84 -4.42 -11.72 13.27
C LEU A 84 -5.19 -11.12 12.09
N LEU A 85 -5.76 -11.96 11.23
CA LEU A 85 -6.58 -11.50 10.12
C LEU A 85 -7.80 -10.71 10.61
N THR A 86 -8.47 -11.17 11.67
CA THR A 86 -9.61 -10.49 12.27
C THR A 86 -9.21 -9.11 12.79
N ARG A 87 -8.10 -9.02 13.53
CA ARG A 87 -7.59 -7.73 14.03
C ARG A 87 -7.23 -6.76 12.90
N LEU A 88 -6.59 -7.24 11.84
CA LEU A 88 -6.27 -6.43 10.65
C LEU A 88 -7.51 -5.92 9.92
N GLN A 89 -8.54 -6.76 9.80
CA GLN A 89 -9.81 -6.37 9.17
C GLN A 89 -10.64 -5.43 10.03
N ALA A 90 -10.49 -5.52 11.36
CA ALA A 90 -11.18 -4.67 12.32
C ALA A 90 -10.64 -3.24 12.38
N CYS A 91 -9.42 -2.98 11.88
CA CYS A 91 -8.86 -1.63 11.86
C CYS A 91 -9.82 -0.64 11.17
N GLN A 92 -10.05 0.52 11.80
CA GLN A 92 -10.92 1.60 11.33
C GLN A 92 -10.14 2.88 10.98
N SER A 93 -8.83 2.92 11.27
CA SER A 93 -8.00 4.09 11.01
C SER A 93 -6.62 3.74 10.49
N ASP A 94 -5.99 4.73 9.86
CA ASP A 94 -4.61 4.65 9.37
C ASP A 94 -3.62 4.43 10.54
N VAL A 95 -3.92 4.98 11.72
CA VAL A 95 -3.13 4.83 12.94
C VAL A 95 -3.17 3.39 13.46
N GLU A 96 -4.34 2.75 13.45
CA GLU A 96 -4.46 1.35 13.85
C GLU A 96 -3.72 0.43 12.87
N LEU A 97 -3.80 0.70 11.56
CA LEU A 97 -2.99 -0.02 10.58
C LEU A 97 -1.50 0.19 10.79
N ASP A 98 -1.04 1.41 11.12
CA ASP A 98 0.36 1.67 11.47
C ASP A 98 0.81 0.86 12.69
N CYS A 99 -0.01 0.80 13.73
CA CYS A 99 0.26 -0.02 14.92
C CYS A 99 0.41 -1.51 14.56
N MET A 100 -0.40 -2.03 13.63
CA MET A 100 -0.28 -3.41 13.19
C MET A 100 0.97 -3.64 12.33
N LEU A 101 1.22 -2.78 11.34
CA LEU A 101 2.30 -2.98 10.35
C LEU A 101 3.68 -2.66 10.93
N TYR A 102 3.82 -1.56 11.64
CA TYR A 102 5.11 -1.15 12.23
C TYR A 102 5.24 -1.64 13.66
N GLY A 103 4.20 -1.47 14.48
CA GLY A 103 4.24 -1.81 15.90
C GLY A 103 4.22 -3.31 16.19
N GLN A 104 3.61 -4.13 15.32
CA GLN A 104 3.59 -5.58 15.49
C GLN A 104 4.45 -6.31 14.45
N PHE A 105 4.23 -6.12 13.15
CA PHE A 105 4.96 -6.89 12.15
C PHE A 105 6.47 -6.58 12.14
N VAL A 106 6.87 -5.30 12.02
CA VAL A 106 8.30 -4.93 12.03
C VAL A 106 8.96 -5.26 13.36
N GLN A 107 8.33 -4.91 14.49
CA GLN A 107 8.88 -5.22 15.81
C GLN A 107 8.94 -6.73 16.09
N GLY A 108 7.95 -7.49 15.64
CA GLY A 108 7.94 -8.95 15.74
C GLY A 108 9.04 -9.59 14.91
N ILE A 109 9.43 -9.01 13.77
CA ILE A 109 10.63 -9.45 13.05
C ILE A 109 11.89 -9.15 13.87
N ALA A 110 12.00 -7.95 14.45
CA ALA A 110 13.16 -7.56 15.26
C ALA A 110 13.33 -8.45 16.50
N ALA A 111 12.22 -8.83 17.13
CA ALA A 111 12.18 -9.71 18.30
C ALA A 111 12.25 -11.21 17.95
N GLY A 112 12.13 -11.59 16.67
CA GLY A 112 12.08 -12.99 16.25
C GLY A 112 10.76 -13.71 16.58
N THR A 113 9.69 -12.96 16.89
CA THR A 113 8.37 -13.46 17.32
C THR A 113 7.29 -13.41 16.23
N PHE A 114 7.58 -12.80 15.06
CA PHE A 114 6.58 -12.56 14.01
C PHE A 114 5.78 -13.81 13.61
N SER A 115 6.42 -14.97 13.54
CA SER A 115 5.77 -16.21 13.11
C SER A 115 4.80 -16.73 14.16
N GLN A 116 5.14 -16.62 15.45
CA GLN A 116 4.29 -17.00 16.57
C GLN A 116 3.08 -16.05 16.68
N GLU A 117 3.28 -14.78 16.33
CA GLU A 117 2.23 -13.76 16.23
C GLU A 117 1.33 -13.93 14.98
N GLY A 118 1.65 -14.89 14.10
CA GLY A 118 0.85 -15.26 12.95
C GLY A 118 1.18 -14.50 11.66
N TRP A 119 2.23 -13.68 11.65
CA TRP A 119 2.68 -12.96 10.47
C TRP A 119 3.43 -13.88 9.49
N PRO A 120 3.30 -13.63 8.18
CA PRO A 120 4.00 -14.39 7.15
C PRO A 120 5.44 -13.89 7.01
N LYS A 121 6.33 -14.77 6.52
CA LYS A 121 7.70 -14.40 6.12
C LYS A 121 7.72 -13.72 4.74
N SER A 122 7.02 -12.59 4.60
CA SER A 122 6.94 -11.83 3.34
C SER A 122 6.71 -10.34 3.58
N MET A 123 7.79 -9.55 3.56
CA MET A 123 7.75 -8.10 3.75
C MET A 123 6.96 -7.40 2.64
N TYR A 124 7.22 -7.79 1.39
CA TYR A 124 6.49 -7.27 0.23
C TYR A 124 4.99 -7.60 0.32
N GLY A 125 4.64 -8.85 0.62
CA GLY A 125 3.25 -9.28 0.75
C GLY A 125 2.51 -8.51 1.85
N VAL A 126 3.12 -8.32 3.02
CA VAL A 126 2.54 -7.54 4.12
C VAL A 126 2.39 -6.06 3.73
N SER A 127 3.37 -5.47 3.03
CA SER A 127 3.23 -4.09 2.55
C SER A 127 2.07 -3.90 1.57
N LYS A 128 1.83 -4.88 0.69
CA LYS A 128 0.71 -4.85 -0.25
C LYS A 128 -0.63 -5.17 0.43
N LEU A 129 -0.63 -6.01 1.47
CA LEU A 129 -1.80 -6.18 2.34
C LEU A 129 -2.17 -4.87 3.04
N GLY A 130 -1.19 -4.15 3.58
CA GLY A 130 -1.38 -2.82 4.16
C GLY A 130 -2.04 -1.86 3.17
N LEU A 131 -1.57 -1.83 1.92
CA LEU A 131 -2.21 -1.03 0.86
C LEU A 131 -3.67 -1.41 0.62
N HIS A 132 -3.97 -2.70 0.56
CA HIS A 132 -5.35 -3.16 0.34
C HIS A 132 -6.28 -2.71 1.47
N LEU A 133 -5.82 -2.80 2.72
CA LEU A 133 -6.57 -2.36 3.90
C LEU A 133 -6.70 -0.83 3.94
N TYR A 134 -5.64 -0.08 3.63
CA TYR A 134 -5.70 1.38 3.50
C TYR A 134 -6.69 1.81 2.43
N CYS A 135 -6.68 1.20 1.24
CA CYS A 135 -7.64 1.52 0.19
C CYS A 135 -9.08 1.27 0.62
N ARG A 136 -9.35 0.25 1.45
CA ARG A 136 -10.69 0.02 2.04
C ARG A 136 -11.10 1.19 2.94
N LEU A 137 -10.22 1.61 3.85
CA LEU A 137 -10.48 2.74 4.76
C LEU A 137 -10.66 4.06 3.98
N LEU A 138 -9.78 4.30 3.02
CA LEU A 138 -9.82 5.49 2.16
C LEU A 138 -11.11 5.54 1.33
N ALA A 139 -11.52 4.41 0.74
CA ALA A 139 -12.77 4.33 -0.01
C ALA A 139 -13.97 4.72 0.85
N GLN A 140 -14.04 4.23 2.09
CA GLN A 140 -15.08 4.59 3.05
C GLN A 140 -15.05 6.08 3.39
N ARG A 141 -13.86 6.64 3.65
CA ARG A 141 -13.67 8.06 3.98
C ARG A 141 -14.08 8.99 2.83
N LEU A 142 -13.92 8.55 1.58
CA LEU A 142 -14.17 9.36 0.38
C LEU A 142 -15.56 9.21 -0.23
N VAL A 143 -16.45 8.40 0.38
CA VAL A 143 -17.86 8.28 -0.03
C VAL A 143 -18.55 9.65 -0.14
N PRO A 144 -18.46 10.57 0.84
CA PRO A 144 -19.13 11.87 0.76
C PRO A 144 -18.66 12.73 -0.42
N ARG A 145 -17.38 12.58 -0.80
CA ARG A 145 -16.76 13.28 -1.93
C ARG A 145 -17.03 12.61 -3.28
N LYS A 146 -17.67 11.43 -3.28
CA LYS A 146 -17.94 10.62 -4.48
C LYS A 146 -16.67 10.33 -5.30
N ILE A 147 -15.55 10.09 -4.62
CA ILE A 147 -14.27 9.72 -5.24
C ILE A 147 -14.12 8.21 -5.18
N ALA A 148 -13.86 7.58 -6.32
CA ALA A 148 -13.68 6.13 -6.40
C ALA A 148 -12.24 5.75 -6.03
N VAL A 149 -12.07 4.73 -5.19
CA VAL A 149 -10.77 4.20 -4.80
C VAL A 149 -10.74 2.71 -5.12
N ASN A 150 -9.77 2.28 -5.92
CA ASN A 150 -9.61 0.88 -6.28
C ASN A 150 -8.16 0.45 -6.17
N VAL A 151 -7.96 -0.81 -5.78
CA VAL A 151 -6.67 -1.47 -5.82
C VAL A 151 -6.66 -2.51 -6.93
N CYS A 152 -5.59 -2.56 -7.72
CA CYS A 152 -5.44 -3.53 -8.79
C CYS A 152 -4.14 -4.33 -8.63
N CYS A 153 -4.11 -5.52 -9.20
CA CYS A 153 -2.87 -6.25 -9.43
C CYS A 153 -2.61 -6.30 -10.93
N PRO A 154 -1.47 -5.78 -11.43
CA PRO A 154 -1.18 -5.78 -12.86
C PRO A 154 -0.89 -7.20 -13.38
N GLY A 155 -0.55 -8.13 -12.48
CA GLY A 155 -0.07 -9.46 -12.79
C GLY A 155 1.44 -9.53 -12.65
N TRP A 156 2.05 -10.59 -13.17
CA TRP A 156 3.49 -10.76 -13.13
C TRP A 156 4.13 -10.17 -14.39
N CYS A 157 4.46 -8.88 -14.32
CA CYS A 157 5.02 -8.11 -15.45
C CYS A 157 6.55 -8.20 -15.50
N ALA A 158 7.12 -8.22 -16.70
CA ALA A 158 8.56 -8.19 -16.96
C ALA A 158 9.08 -6.76 -16.77
N THR A 159 9.68 -6.52 -15.60
CA THR A 159 10.30 -5.25 -15.20
C THR A 159 11.54 -5.55 -14.36
N ASP A 160 12.31 -4.52 -14.01
CA ASP A 160 13.49 -4.70 -13.13
C ASP A 160 13.15 -5.33 -11.77
N MET A 161 11.94 -5.09 -11.27
CA MET A 161 11.42 -5.68 -10.03
C MET A 161 11.29 -7.20 -10.15
N SER A 162 10.83 -7.70 -11.30
CA SER A 162 10.74 -9.15 -11.58
C SER A 162 11.99 -9.71 -12.25
N SER A 163 13.06 -8.92 -12.34
CA SER A 163 14.28 -9.23 -13.12
C SER A 163 13.96 -9.64 -14.57
N ASN A 164 12.97 -8.96 -15.16
CA ASN A 164 12.47 -9.18 -16.52
C ASN A 164 11.96 -10.61 -16.79
N ARG A 165 11.51 -11.32 -15.75
CA ARG A 165 10.99 -12.71 -15.87
C ARG A 165 9.47 -12.82 -15.97
N GLY A 166 8.75 -11.71 -15.84
CA GLY A 166 7.29 -11.72 -15.91
C GLY A 166 6.72 -12.20 -17.25
N ILE A 167 5.53 -12.79 -17.22
CA ILE A 167 4.81 -13.28 -18.41
C ILE A 167 4.06 -12.19 -19.17
N LYS A 168 3.88 -11.01 -18.54
CA LYS A 168 3.28 -9.83 -19.18
C LYS A 168 4.35 -8.80 -19.47
N THR A 169 4.21 -8.07 -20.56
CA THR A 169 5.00 -6.85 -20.81
C THR A 169 4.52 -5.71 -19.91
N ALA A 170 5.28 -4.61 -19.82
CA ALA A 170 4.84 -3.42 -19.09
C ALA A 170 3.62 -2.71 -19.73
N ALA A 171 3.34 -2.99 -21.01
CA ALA A 171 2.22 -2.41 -21.75
C ALA A 171 0.89 -3.19 -21.62
N GLN A 172 0.91 -4.39 -21.01
CA GLN A 172 -0.22 -5.31 -20.86
C GLN A 172 -0.75 -5.38 -19.43
#